data_AF-A0A315AHK8-F1
#
_entry.id   AF-A0A315AHK8-F1
#
_cell.length_a   1.000
_cell.length_b   1.000
_cell.length_c   1.000
_cell.angle_alpha   90.00
_cell.angle_beta   90.00
_cell.angle_gamma   90.00
#
_symmetry.space_group_name_H-M   'P 1'
#
loop_
_entity.id
_entity.type
_entity.pdbx_description
1 polymer ?
#
loop_
_entity_poly.entity_id
_entity_poly.type
_entity_poly.pdbx_seq_one_letter_code
_entity_poly.pdbx_strand_id
1 'polypeptide(L)'
;MTCHGQRGTATVEFGLLLPLLLLIVSGIIEFGMALFDKAVITNASREGARAGIVLRVPAVSATEITTRVTTYTGNALLGLGAASPVTVDFPVQTNPGHLAVRVSYTFRGLALGNLLSAMGSPLVLTSTTVMVRE
;
A
#
# COMPACT_ATOMS: atom_id res chain seq x y z
N MET A 1 -48.07 18.24 32.03
CA MET A 1 -47.78 17.39 30.85
C MET A 1 -46.41 17.80 30.34
N THR A 2 -45.35 17.16 30.85
CA THR A 2 -43.96 17.62 30.66
C THR A 2 -43.34 16.95 29.45
N CYS A 3 -43.35 17.67 28.33
CA CYS A 3 -42.74 17.28 27.06
C CYS A 3 -41.22 17.48 27.12
N HIS A 4 -40.47 16.59 27.78
CA HIS A 4 -39.00 16.72 27.91
C HIS A 4 -38.19 15.49 27.44
N GLY A 5 -38.81 14.49 26.81
CA GLY A 5 -38.12 13.25 26.40
C GLY A 5 -37.51 13.21 24.98
N GLN A 6 -37.89 14.12 24.08
CA GLN A 6 -37.54 14.00 22.65
C GLN A 6 -36.14 14.50 22.27
N ARG A 7 -35.54 15.41 23.06
CA ARG A 7 -34.21 15.97 22.73
C ARG A 7 -33.04 15.06 23.16
N GLY A 8 -33.22 14.25 24.21
CA GLY A 8 -32.19 13.31 24.66
C GLY A 8 -32.16 12.00 23.86
N THR A 9 -33.31 11.57 23.35
CA THR A 9 -33.46 10.33 22.56
C THR A 9 -32.74 10.42 21.22
N ALA A 10 -32.88 11.53 20.49
CA ALA A 10 -32.18 11.75 19.22
C ALA A 10 -30.64 11.71 19.36
N THR A 11 -30.09 12.24 20.46
CA THR A 11 -28.64 12.20 20.73
C THR A 11 -28.15 10.78 20.99
N VAL A 12 -28.94 9.96 21.67
CA VAL A 12 -28.61 8.55 21.96
C VAL A 12 -28.71 7.69 20.70
N GLU A 13 -29.73 7.89 19.87
CA GLU A 13 -29.87 7.20 18.57
C GLU A 13 -28.71 7.53 17.64
N PHE A 14 -28.31 8.80 17.55
CA PHE A 14 -27.14 9.20 16.78
C PHE A 14 -25.85 8.61 17.34
N GLY A 15 -25.68 8.59 18.66
CA GLY A 15 -24.51 8.00 19.32
C GLY A 15 -24.34 6.50 19.04
N LEU A 16 -25.43 5.77 18.83
CA LEU A 16 -25.42 4.35 18.44
C LEU A 16 -25.05 4.14 16.97
N LEU A 17 -25.48 5.03 16.07
CA LEU A 17 -25.20 4.94 14.63
C LEU A 17 -23.81 5.48 14.25
N LEU A 18 -23.31 6.47 14.99
CA LEU A 18 -22.00 7.09 14.78
C LEU A 18 -20.84 6.09 14.64
N PRO A 19 -20.65 5.08 15.51
CA PRO A 19 -19.55 4.12 15.35
C PRO A 19 -19.66 3.29 14.06
N LEU A 20 -20.87 2.90 13.65
CA LEU A 20 -21.08 2.19 12.39
C LEU A 20 -20.77 3.07 11.18
N LEU A 21 -21.21 4.33 11.23
CA LEU A 21 -20.94 5.30 10.17
C LEU A 21 -19.44 5.60 10.05
N LEU A 22 -18.74 5.77 11.17
CA LEU A 22 -17.29 5.97 11.19
C LEU A 22 -16.54 4.74 10.65
N LEU A 23 -17.00 3.53 10.93
CA LEU A 23 -16.41 2.30 10.39
C LEU A 23 -16.56 2.24 8.86
N ILE A 24 -17.74 2.58 8.33
CA ILE A 24 -17.98 2.60 6.88
C ILE A 24 -17.13 3.68 6.20
N VAL A 25 -17.11 4.90 6.75
CA VAL A 25 -16.35 6.03 6.17
C VAL A 25 -14.85 5.76 6.22
N SER A 26 -14.32 5.28 7.35
CA SER A 26 -12.91 4.89 7.46
C SER A 26 -12.56 3.76 6.49
N GLY A 27 -13.46 2.80 6.29
CA GLY A 27 -13.27 1.74 5.31
C GLY A 27 -13.16 2.24 3.87
N ILE A 28 -14.00 3.19 3.47
CA ILE A 28 -13.95 3.81 2.13
C ILE A 28 -12.64 4.60 1.95
N ILE A 29 -12.24 5.38 2.94
CA ILE A 29 -11.00 6.17 2.92
C ILE A 29 -9.79 5.24 2.79
N GLU A 30 -9.69 4.23 3.66
CA GLU A 30 -8.57 3.27 3.64
C GLU A 30 -8.51 2.48 2.35
N PHE A 31 -9.65 2.12 1.78
CA PHE A 31 -9.68 1.46 0.48
C PHE A 31 -9.11 2.36 -0.62
N GLY A 32 -9.48 3.65 -0.63
CA GLY A 32 -8.92 4.62 -1.56
C GLY A 32 -7.40 4.78 -1.40
N MET A 33 -6.91 4.80 -0.17
CA MET A 33 -5.47 4.88 0.14
C MET A 33 -4.73 3.61 -0.29
N ALA A 34 -5.30 2.42 -0.06
CA ALA A 34 -4.70 1.17 -0.53
C ALA A 34 -4.60 1.11 -2.06
N LEU A 35 -5.60 1.63 -2.78
CA LEU A 35 -5.54 1.76 -4.24
C LEU A 35 -4.49 2.77 -4.70
N PHE A 36 -4.34 3.88 -3.99
CA PHE A 36 -3.28 4.86 -4.26
C PHE A 36 -1.89 4.24 -4.06
N ASP A 37 -1.67 3.57 -2.94
CA ASP A 37 -0.41 2.87 -2.65
C ASP A 37 -0.11 1.79 -3.69
N LYS A 38 -1.14 1.08 -4.14
CA LYS A 38 -1.03 0.12 -5.25
C LYS A 38 -0.52 0.77 -6.53
N ALA A 39 -0.98 1.98 -6.86
CA ALA A 39 -0.48 2.73 -8.01
C ALA A 39 0.98 3.18 -7.80
N VAL A 40 1.32 3.66 -6.61
CA VAL A 40 2.70 4.07 -6.24
C VAL A 40 3.68 2.92 -6.38
N ILE A 41 3.41 1.75 -5.79
CA ILE A 41 4.32 0.58 -5.91
C ILE A 41 4.43 0.07 -7.34
N THR A 42 3.38 0.25 -8.14
CA THR A 42 3.40 -0.13 -9.56
C THR A 42 4.35 0.77 -10.33
N ASN A 43 4.26 2.09 -10.13
CA ASN A 43 5.20 3.02 -10.75
C ASN A 43 6.64 2.79 -10.25
N ALA A 44 6.82 2.53 -8.94
CA ALA A 44 8.12 2.20 -8.37
C ALA A 44 8.73 0.95 -9.02
N SER A 45 7.92 -0.10 -9.24
CA SER A 45 8.38 -1.33 -9.91
C SER A 45 8.83 -1.07 -11.36
N ARG A 46 8.13 -0.17 -12.08
CA ARG A 46 8.52 0.24 -13.44
C ARG A 46 9.82 1.01 -13.45
N GLU A 47 10.01 1.92 -12.49
CA GLU A 47 11.24 2.69 -12.37
C GLU A 47 12.44 1.81 -12.02
N GLY A 48 12.25 0.85 -11.10
CA GLY A 48 13.26 -0.17 -10.81
C GLY A 48 13.62 -1.01 -12.03
N ALA A 49 12.62 -1.43 -12.82
CA ALA A 49 12.85 -2.22 -14.03
C ALA A 49 13.60 -1.42 -15.11
N ARG A 50 13.27 -0.13 -15.29
CA ARG A 50 14.00 0.78 -16.19
C ARG A 50 15.46 0.94 -15.77
N ALA A 51 15.70 1.15 -14.48
CA ALA A 51 17.08 1.25 -13.98
C ALA A 51 17.86 -0.06 -14.20
N GLY A 52 17.20 -1.21 -14.04
CA GLY A 52 17.83 -2.53 -14.22
C GLY A 52 18.11 -2.93 -15.67
N ILE A 53 17.39 -2.36 -16.65
CA ILE A 53 17.58 -2.68 -18.08
C ILE A 53 18.86 -2.06 -18.66
N VAL A 54 19.36 -0.98 -18.06
CA VAL A 54 20.52 -0.24 -18.56
C VAL A 54 21.75 -1.14 -18.56
N LEU A 55 22.28 -1.42 -19.75
CA LEU A 55 23.55 -2.11 -19.94
C LEU A 55 24.70 -1.17 -19.57
N ARG A 56 25.41 -1.52 -18.49
CA ARG A 56 26.64 -0.86 -18.05
C ARG A 56 27.59 -1.86 -17.40
N VAL A 57 28.85 -1.48 -17.30
CA VAL A 57 29.89 -2.25 -16.59
C VAL A 57 30.42 -1.39 -15.45
N PRO A 58 30.26 -1.81 -14.17
CA PRO A 58 29.59 -3.02 -13.71
C PRO A 58 28.05 -2.96 -13.87
N ALA A 59 27.42 -4.13 -13.96
CA ALA A 59 25.97 -4.26 -14.06
C ALA A 59 25.26 -3.66 -12.83
N VAL A 60 24.01 -3.24 -13.01
CA VAL A 60 23.20 -2.66 -11.94
C VAL A 60 22.99 -3.68 -10.82
N SER A 61 23.36 -3.31 -9.59
CA SER A 61 23.18 -4.17 -8.42
C SER A 61 21.74 -4.16 -7.92
N ALA A 62 21.34 -5.24 -7.23
CA ALA A 62 20.06 -5.31 -6.55
C ALA A 62 19.90 -4.23 -5.47
N THR A 63 21.02 -3.83 -4.83
CA THR A 63 21.03 -2.76 -3.83
C THR A 63 20.65 -1.41 -4.44
N GLU A 64 21.16 -1.07 -5.63
CA GLU A 64 20.83 0.19 -6.28
C GLU A 64 19.35 0.25 -6.69
N ILE A 65 18.81 -0.84 -7.24
CA ILE A 65 17.38 -0.92 -7.58
C ILE A 65 16.52 -0.82 -6.33
N THR A 66 16.92 -1.49 -5.24
CA THR A 66 16.23 -1.40 -3.95
C THR A 66 16.24 0.03 -3.42
N THR A 67 17.37 0.74 -3.48
CA THR A 67 17.45 2.15 -3.06
C THR A 67 16.57 3.05 -3.92
N ARG A 68 16.54 2.86 -5.25
CA ARG A 68 15.69 3.65 -6.14
C ARG A 68 14.21 3.42 -5.85
N VAL A 69 13.79 2.16 -5.71
CA VAL A 69 12.40 1.81 -5.40
C VAL A 69 12.00 2.35 -4.03
N THR A 70 12.82 2.15 -3.00
CA THR A 70 12.53 2.62 -1.63
C THR A 70 12.51 4.14 -1.53
N THR A 71 13.35 4.85 -2.29
CA THR A 71 13.32 6.32 -2.41
C THR A 71 12.03 6.79 -3.08
N TYR A 72 11.60 6.11 -4.15
CA TYR A 72 10.34 6.42 -4.83
C TYR A 72 9.14 6.23 -3.90
N THR A 73 9.12 5.15 -3.13
CA THR A 73 8.00 4.83 -2.23
C THR A 73 8.03 5.60 -0.90
N GLY A 74 9.21 6.00 -0.42
CA GLY A 74 9.40 6.51 0.94
C GLY A 74 8.59 7.75 1.30
N ASN A 75 8.26 8.59 0.30
CA ASN A 75 7.45 9.80 0.49
C ASN A 75 6.05 9.70 -0.13
N ALA A 76 5.74 8.58 -0.79
CA ALA A 76 4.53 8.44 -1.60
C ALA A 76 3.53 7.44 -1.03
N LEU A 77 3.93 6.57 -0.09
CA LEU A 77 3.00 5.60 0.51
C LEU A 77 2.22 6.23 1.67
N LEU A 78 0.92 5.99 1.69
CA LEU A 78 -0.03 6.52 2.66
C LEU A 78 -0.41 5.45 3.69
N GLY A 79 0.53 5.16 4.59
CA GLY A 79 0.27 4.32 5.78
C GLY A 79 -0.26 5.17 6.94
N LEU A 80 -1.40 4.78 7.52
CA LEU A 80 -1.96 5.42 8.71
C LEU A 80 -1.63 4.67 10.02
N GLY A 81 -0.98 3.50 9.91
CA GLY A 81 -0.51 2.68 11.03
C GLY A 81 1.01 2.62 11.14
N ALA A 82 1.51 1.59 11.83
CA ALA A 82 2.95 1.35 11.93
C ALA A 82 3.59 1.20 10.54
N ALA A 83 4.77 1.81 10.36
CA ALA A 83 5.53 1.71 9.13
C ALA A 83 5.75 0.24 8.76
N SER A 84 5.34 -0.13 7.55
CA SER A 84 5.62 -1.44 6.98
C SER A 84 6.74 -1.32 5.94
N PRO A 85 7.74 -2.21 5.99
CA PRO A 85 8.84 -2.15 5.05
C PRO A 85 8.35 -2.46 3.63
N VAL A 86 8.87 -1.71 2.66
CA VAL A 86 8.75 -2.04 1.24
C VAL A 86 9.82 -3.08 0.93
N THR A 87 9.42 -4.23 0.40
CA THR A 87 10.35 -5.27 -0.02
C THR A 87 10.47 -5.28 -1.54
N VAL A 88 11.71 -5.35 -2.02
CA VAL A 88 12.06 -5.36 -3.43
C VAL A 88 12.73 -6.68 -3.73
N ASP A 89 12.19 -7.40 -4.70
CA ASP A 89 12.77 -8.64 -5.19
C ASP A 89 13.29 -8.40 -6.60
N PHE A 90 14.58 -8.66 -6.79
CA PHE A 90 15.31 -8.42 -8.03
C PHE A 90 16.57 -9.29 -8.15
N PRO A 91 16.79 -9.99 -9.28
CA PRO A 91 15.84 -10.20 -10.38
C PRO A 91 14.82 -11.31 -10.07
N VAL A 92 13.53 -11.06 -10.30
CA VAL A 92 12.42 -12.04 -10.07
C VAL A 92 12.36 -13.11 -11.16
N GLN A 93 12.90 -12.82 -12.34
CA GLN A 93 13.14 -13.78 -13.42
C GLN A 93 14.52 -13.54 -14.01
N THR A 94 15.25 -14.62 -14.23
CA THR A 94 16.56 -14.66 -14.88
C THR A 94 16.41 -15.28 -16.27
N ASN A 95 15.73 -14.58 -17.18
CA ASN A 95 15.82 -14.89 -18.60
C ASN A 95 16.80 -13.90 -19.23
N PRO A 96 17.82 -14.31 -20.01
CA PRO A 96 18.80 -13.38 -20.59
C PRO A 96 18.19 -12.17 -21.32
N GLY A 97 16.99 -12.31 -21.90
CA GLY A 97 16.26 -11.23 -22.58
C GLY A 97 15.18 -10.52 -21.77
N HIS A 98 14.89 -10.91 -20.52
CA HIS A 98 13.84 -10.28 -19.71
C HIS A 98 14.29 -10.05 -18.27
N LEU A 99 13.97 -8.87 -17.76
CA LEU A 99 14.30 -8.44 -16.41
C LEU A 99 13.02 -8.08 -15.66
N ALA A 100 12.82 -8.69 -14.49
CA ALA A 100 11.63 -8.49 -13.67
C ALA A 100 11.98 -7.91 -12.29
N VAL A 101 11.24 -6.88 -11.89
CA VAL A 101 11.30 -6.26 -10.55
C VAL A 101 9.94 -6.43 -9.89
N ARG A 102 9.93 -6.97 -8.68
CA ARG A 102 8.73 -7.08 -7.84
C ARG A 102 8.89 -6.17 -6.63
N VAL A 103 7.84 -5.41 -6.36
CA VAL A 103 7.72 -4.54 -5.20
C VAL A 103 6.52 -4.99 -4.40
N SER A 104 6.74 -5.25 -3.12
CA SER A 104 5.69 -5.64 -2.18
C SER A 104 5.64 -4.68 -1.00
N TYR A 105 4.43 -4.35 -0.58
CA TYR A 105 4.16 -3.45 0.52
C TYR A 105 2.96 -3.95 1.33
N THR A 106 3.10 -4.03 2.65
CA THR A 106 2.00 -4.42 3.54
C THR A 106 1.25 -3.18 3.97
N PHE A 107 0.00 -3.03 3.51
CA PHE A 107 -0.84 -1.90 3.87
C PHE A 107 -1.36 -2.04 5.30
N ARG A 108 -1.09 -1.04 6.14
CA ARG A 108 -1.61 -0.92 7.52
C ARG A 108 -2.41 0.37 7.67
N GLY A 109 -3.72 0.28 7.46
CA GLY A 109 -4.69 1.33 7.75
C GLY A 109 -5.05 1.44 9.23
N LEU A 110 -5.97 2.34 9.59
CA LEU A 110 -6.40 2.58 10.98
C LEU A 110 -7.37 1.49 11.48
N ALA A 111 -8.33 1.13 10.65
CA ALA A 111 -9.46 0.25 10.95
C ALA A 111 -9.35 -1.07 10.17
N LEU A 112 -9.54 -1.06 8.84
CA LEU A 112 -9.55 -2.27 8.03
C LEU A 112 -8.17 -2.93 8.02
N GLY A 113 -7.11 -2.17 7.78
CA GLY A 113 -5.75 -2.75 7.73
C GLY A 113 -5.31 -3.36 9.06
N ASN A 114 -5.65 -2.72 10.18
CA ASN A 114 -5.37 -3.23 11.51
C ASN A 114 -6.23 -4.45 11.86
N LEU A 115 -7.53 -4.43 11.51
CA LEU A 115 -8.43 -5.57 11.72
C LEU A 115 -7.95 -6.81 10.94
N LEU A 116 -7.65 -6.65 9.64
CA LEU A 116 -7.13 -7.73 8.80
C LEU A 116 -5.80 -8.27 9.33
N SER A 117 -4.91 -7.39 9.78
CA SER A 117 -3.63 -7.79 10.39
C SER A 117 -3.83 -8.55 11.70
N ALA A 118 -4.78 -8.12 12.55
CA ALA A 118 -5.11 -8.79 13.80
C ALA A 118 -5.75 -10.17 13.58
N MET A 119 -6.48 -10.35 12.47
CA MET A 119 -7.02 -11.63 12.02
C MET A 119 -5.99 -12.53 11.33
N GLY A 120 -4.71 -12.12 11.27
CA GLY A 120 -3.63 -12.89 10.68
C GLY A 120 -3.58 -12.87 9.14
N SER A 121 -4.38 -12.02 8.49
CA SER A 121 -4.45 -11.89 7.03
C SER A 121 -4.14 -10.46 6.59
N PRO A 122 -2.90 -9.99 6.76
CA PRO A 122 -2.54 -8.62 6.40
C PRO A 122 -2.71 -8.37 4.89
N LEU A 123 -3.14 -7.16 4.53
CA LEU A 123 -3.32 -6.77 3.13
C LEU A 123 -1.96 -6.47 2.50
N VAL A 124 -1.44 -7.43 1.73
CA VAL A 124 -0.17 -7.26 1.00
C VAL A 124 -0.45 -6.82 -0.43
N LEU A 125 0.05 -5.64 -0.78
CA LEU A 125 0.02 -5.07 -2.12
C LEU A 125 1.32 -5.44 -2.84
N THR A 126 1.21 -6.22 -3.93
CA THR A 126 2.36 -6.62 -4.73
C THR A 126 2.23 -6.14 -6.17
N SER A 127 3.29 -5.61 -6.76
CA SER A 127 3.35 -5.26 -8.19
C SER A 127 4.62 -5.82 -8.81
N THR A 128 4.53 -6.37 -10.02
CA THR A 128 5.67 -6.92 -10.76
C THR A 128 5.70 -6.29 -12.15
N THR A 129 6.84 -5.72 -12.52
CA THR A 129 7.09 -5.20 -13.87
C THR A 129 8.17 -6.04 -14.53
N VAL A 130 7.93 -6.40 -15.80
CA VAL A 130 8.90 -7.10 -16.67
C VAL A 130 9.27 -6.18 -17.84
N MET A 131 10.56 -6.07 -18.15
CA MET A 131 11.08 -5.33 -19.30
C MET A 131 12.03 -6.20 -20.13
N VAL A 132 12.02 -6.01 -21.46
CA VAL A 132 12.90 -6.71 -22.40
C VAL A 132 14.27 -6.04 -22.41
N ARG A 133 15.33 -6.85 -22.32
CA ARG A 133 16.72 -6.42 -22.41
C ARG A 133 17.17 -6.67 -23.84
N GLU A 134 17.09 -5.62 -24.67
CA GLU A 134 17.64 -5.59 -26.02
C GLU A 134 19.10 -5.08 -26.01
#